data_AF-A0A6G3XH43-F1
#
_entry.id   AF-A0A6G3XH43-F1
#
_cell.length_a   1.000
_cell.length_b   1.000
_cell.length_c   1.000
_cell.angle_alpha   90.00
_cell.angle_beta   90.00
_cell.angle_gamma   90.00
#
_symmetry.space_group_name_H-M   'P 1'
#
loop_
_entity.id
_entity.type
_entity.pdbx_description
1 polymer ?
#
loop_
_entity_poly.entity_id
_entity_poly.type
_entity_poly.pdbx_seq_one_letter_code
_entity_poly.pdbx_strand_id
1 'polypeptide(L)'
;ERREKFNALVRLDSVNGMAPESGRGRPEFQKLTPLYPQDRLRLETDSNVLTTRIIDLVAPIGKGQRGLIVAPPKTGKTMILQAIANAITVNSPECHLMVVLVDERPEEVT
;
A
#
# COMPACT_ATOMS: atom_id res chain seq x y z
N GLU A 1 34.42 -8.59 -29.55
CA GLU A 1 33.20 -9.11 -28.90
C GLU A 1 32.50 -7.98 -28.15
N ARG A 2 31.30 -7.57 -28.58
CA ARG A 2 30.51 -6.56 -27.86
C ARG A 2 29.94 -7.23 -26.61
N ARG A 3 30.53 -6.93 -25.46
CA ARG A 3 30.00 -7.32 -24.15
C ARG A 3 28.73 -6.52 -23.92
N GLU A 4 27.56 -7.09 -24.17
CA GLU A 4 26.29 -6.43 -23.88
C GLU A 4 26.19 -6.19 -22.37
N LYS A 5 25.89 -4.94 -22.01
CA LYS A 5 25.93 -4.44 -20.61
C LYS A 5 24.79 -4.98 -19.74
N PHE A 6 23.78 -5.60 -20.36
CA PHE A 6 22.59 -6.12 -19.70
C PHE A 6 22.21 -7.47 -20.30
N ASN A 7 21.63 -8.35 -19.48
CA ASN A 7 21.12 -9.63 -19.95
C ASN A 7 19.84 -9.41 -20.77
N ALA A 8 19.75 -10.06 -21.93
CA ALA A 8 18.54 -10.05 -22.73
C ALA A 8 17.43 -10.88 -22.04
N LEU A 9 16.20 -10.39 -22.06
CA LEU A 9 15.03 -11.16 -21.64
C LEU A 9 14.71 -12.20 -22.74
N VAL A 10 15.01 -13.46 -22.49
CA VAL A 10 14.83 -14.55 -23.48
C VAL A 10 13.41 -15.11 -23.47
N ARG A 11 12.74 -15.08 -22.31
CA ARG A 11 11.42 -15.68 -22.11
C ARG A 11 10.61 -14.88 -21.10
N LEU A 12 9.32 -14.71 -21.38
CA LEU A 12 8.36 -14.02 -20.52
C LEU A 12 7.36 -15.04 -19.96
N ASP A 13 7.47 -15.35 -18.67
CA ASP A 13 6.59 -16.34 -18.03
C ASP A 13 5.32 -15.70 -17.43
N SER A 14 5.41 -14.48 -16.90
CA SER A 14 4.26 -13.77 -16.33
C SER A 14 4.40 -12.25 -16.42
N VAL A 15 3.26 -11.56 -16.34
CA VAL A 15 3.14 -10.10 -16.26
C VAL A 15 2.18 -9.77 -15.10
N ASN A 16 2.64 -9.03 -14.08
CA ASN A 16 1.87 -8.70 -12.89
C ASN A 16 1.24 -9.93 -12.19
N GLY A 17 1.95 -11.04 -12.14
CA GLY A 17 1.47 -12.30 -11.53
C GLY A 17 0.48 -13.11 -12.38
N MET A 18 0.21 -12.71 -13.63
CA MET A 18 -0.69 -13.41 -14.55
C MET A 18 0.04 -13.88 -15.82
N ALA A 19 -0.56 -14.82 -16.55
CA ALA A 19 -0.05 -15.22 -17.86
C ALA A 19 -0.05 -14.01 -18.83
N PRO A 20 0.96 -13.88 -19.72
CA PRO A 20 1.10 -12.71 -20.60
C PRO A 20 -0.13 -12.44 -21.47
N GLU A 21 -0.79 -13.50 -21.93
CA GLU A 21 -1.98 -13.43 -22.78
C GLU A 21 -3.18 -12.79 -22.07
N SER A 22 -3.34 -13.05 -20.77
CA SER A 22 -4.44 -12.52 -19.96
C SER A 22 -4.37 -11.00 -19.78
N GLY A 23 -3.21 -10.39 -19.95
CA GLY A 23 -3.00 -8.96 -19.76
C GLY A 23 -3.36 -8.07 -20.95
N ARG A 24 -3.56 -8.63 -22.15
CA ARG A 24 -3.66 -7.86 -23.41
C ARG A 24 -4.85 -6.90 -23.48
N GLY A 25 -5.95 -7.21 -22.77
CA GLY A 25 -7.17 -6.39 -22.74
C GLY A 25 -7.27 -5.43 -21.56
N ARG A 26 -6.22 -5.31 -20.73
CA ARG A 26 -6.26 -4.49 -19.51
C ARG A 26 -6.42 -3.01 -19.88
N PRO A 27 -7.44 -2.30 -19.34
CA PRO A 27 -7.56 -0.87 -19.56
C PRO A 27 -6.36 -0.14 -18.93
N GLU A 28 -5.91 0.92 -19.59
CA GLU A 28 -4.92 1.83 -19.02
C GLU A 28 -5.49 2.50 -17.77
N PHE A 29 -4.66 2.62 -16.73
CA PHE A 29 -5.09 3.19 -15.45
C PHE A 29 -5.70 4.60 -15.58
N GLN A 30 -5.17 5.43 -16.48
CA GLN A 30 -5.65 6.80 -16.72
C GLN A 30 -7.06 6.86 -17.36
N LYS A 31 -7.53 5.75 -17.96
CA LYS A 31 -8.85 5.66 -18.59
C LYS A 31 -9.94 5.18 -17.62
N LEU A 32 -9.57 4.81 -16.40
CA LEU A 32 -10.52 4.36 -15.38
C LEU A 32 -11.33 5.54 -14.83
N THR A 33 -12.60 5.30 -14.52
CA THR A 33 -13.46 6.31 -13.90
C THR A 33 -13.11 6.45 -12.41
N PRO A 34 -12.75 7.65 -11.93
CA PRO A 34 -12.49 7.86 -10.51
C PRO A 34 -13.81 7.77 -9.73
N LEU A 35 -13.80 7.00 -8.65
CA LEU A 35 -14.92 6.86 -7.74
C LEU A 35 -14.47 7.18 -6.31
N TYR A 36 -15.40 7.64 -5.48
CA TYR A 36 -15.17 7.73 -4.04
C TYR A 36 -15.05 6.33 -3.43
N PRO A 37 -14.30 6.18 -2.31
CA PRO A 37 -14.21 4.92 -1.61
C PRO A 37 -15.59 4.42 -1.18
N GLN A 38 -15.97 3.22 -1.66
CA GLN A 38 -17.22 2.55 -1.29
C GLN A 38 -16.98 1.45 -0.25
N ASP A 39 -15.80 0.84 -0.29
CA ASP A 39 -15.39 -0.19 0.65
C ASP A 39 -14.54 0.39 1.77
N ARG A 40 -14.96 0.17 3.01
CA ARG A 40 -14.22 0.61 4.19
C ARG A 40 -13.12 -0.38 4.56
N LEU A 41 -11.92 0.12 4.85
CA LEU A 41 -10.85 -0.62 5.50
C LEU A 41 -11.01 -0.49 7.02
N ARG A 42 -11.42 -1.58 7.68
CA ARG A 42 -11.52 -1.63 9.15
C ARG A 42 -10.12 -1.78 9.73
N LEU A 43 -9.74 -0.89 10.63
CA LEU A 43 -8.39 -0.85 11.21
C LEU A 43 -8.35 -1.40 12.65
N GLU A 44 -9.50 -1.47 13.33
CA GLU A 44 -9.61 -2.13 14.63
C GLU A 44 -9.14 -3.60 14.53
N THR A 45 -8.20 -3.97 15.41
CA THR A 45 -7.69 -5.34 15.56
C THR A 45 -7.93 -5.81 16.99
N ASP A 46 -6.92 -5.71 17.87
CA ASP A 46 -7.03 -6.06 19.28
C ASP A 46 -7.58 -4.92 20.12
N SER A 47 -8.28 -5.26 21.21
CA SER A 47 -8.90 -4.27 22.12
C SER A 47 -7.92 -3.27 22.72
N ASN A 48 -6.64 -3.66 22.83
CA ASN A 48 -5.57 -2.86 23.42
C ASN A 48 -4.94 -1.88 22.40
N VAL A 49 -5.20 -2.05 21.09
CA VAL A 49 -4.70 -1.15 20.04
C VAL A 49 -5.69 -0.02 19.84
N LEU A 50 -5.63 0.98 20.73
CA LEU A 50 -6.59 2.09 20.73
C LEU A 50 -6.42 3.02 19.52
N THR A 51 -5.21 3.15 18.99
CA THR A 51 -4.89 4.06 17.87
C THR A 51 -5.77 3.81 16.65
N THR A 52 -5.86 2.56 16.19
CA THR A 52 -6.63 2.21 14.99
C THR A 52 -8.13 2.32 15.21
N ARG A 53 -8.61 2.04 16.42
CA ARG A 53 -10.02 2.22 16.83
C ARG A 53 -10.43 3.69 16.79
N ILE A 54 -9.58 4.58 17.30
CA ILE A 54 -9.83 6.03 17.25
C ILE A 54 -9.87 6.50 15.80
N ILE A 55 -8.95 6.04 14.94
CA ILE A 55 -8.98 6.36 13.51
C ILE A 55 -10.29 5.87 12.88
N ASP A 56 -10.72 4.65 13.16
CA ASP A 56 -11.98 4.11 12.65
C ASP A 56 -13.20 4.96 13.05
N LEU A 57 -13.19 5.59 14.22
CA LEU A 57 -14.30 6.43 14.69
C LEU A 57 -14.24 7.85 14.10
N VAL A 58 -13.05 8.45 14.06
CA VAL A 58 -12.89 9.89 13.78
C VAL A 58 -12.56 10.15 12.31
N ALA A 59 -11.80 9.26 11.67
CA ALA A 59 -11.28 9.42 10.33
C ALA A 59 -11.24 8.07 9.58
N PRO A 60 -12.41 7.46 9.27
CA PRO A 60 -12.47 6.15 8.62
C PRO A 60 -11.76 6.16 7.27
N ILE A 61 -11.00 5.09 6.99
CA ILE A 61 -10.23 4.93 5.75
C ILE A 61 -10.94 3.91 4.85
N GLY A 62 -11.03 4.18 3.55
CA GLY A 62 -11.60 3.28 2.55
C GLY A 62 -10.64 2.91 1.42
N LYS A 63 -11.03 1.93 0.59
CA LYS A 63 -10.28 1.52 -0.61
C LYS A 63 -10.30 2.65 -1.63
N GLY A 64 -9.12 3.19 -1.96
CA GLY A 64 -8.97 4.39 -2.78
C GLY A 64 -8.94 5.71 -2.00
N GLN A 65 -8.93 5.66 -0.66
CA GLN A 65 -8.83 6.85 0.18
C GLN A 65 -7.50 7.57 -0.04
N ARG A 66 -7.58 8.89 -0.16
CA ARG A 66 -6.41 9.79 -0.15
C ARG A 66 -6.40 10.50 1.19
N GLY A 67 -5.44 10.13 2.05
CA GLY A 67 -5.29 10.67 3.39
C GLY A 67 -3.96 11.38 3.57
N LEU A 68 -3.92 12.32 4.51
CA LEU A 68 -2.70 12.96 4.97
C LEU A 68 -2.66 12.88 6.49
N ILE A 69 -1.57 12.33 7.02
CA ILE A 69 -1.30 12.35 8.46
C ILE A 69 -0.43 13.58 8.73
N VAL A 70 -1.04 14.60 9.32
CA VAL A 70 -0.33 15.82 9.74
C VAL A 70 0.09 15.64 11.19
N ALA A 71 1.39 15.64 11.45
CA ALA A 71 1.92 15.43 12.80
C ALA A 71 3.22 16.24 12.97
N PRO A 72 3.39 16.98 14.09
CA PRO A 72 4.67 17.61 14.42
C PRO A 72 5.80 16.59 14.62
N PRO A 73 7.08 17.00 14.57
CA PRO A 73 8.19 16.10 14.88
C PRO A 73 8.01 15.42 16.25
N LYS A 74 8.38 14.13 16.34
CA LYS A 74 8.33 13.31 17.58
C LYS A 74 6.93 13.06 18.16
N THR A 75 5.87 13.12 17.36
CA THR A 75 4.48 12.87 17.81
C THR A 75 3.94 11.49 17.42
N GLY A 76 4.81 10.56 17.03
CA GLY A 76 4.41 9.17 16.77
C GLY A 76 3.81 8.90 15.38
N LYS A 77 4.09 9.76 14.38
CA LYS A 77 3.71 9.54 12.96
C LYS A 77 4.10 8.14 12.49
N THR A 78 5.33 7.72 12.76
CA THR A 78 5.85 6.39 12.40
C THR A 78 5.05 5.27 13.07
N MET A 79 4.71 5.41 14.37
CA MET A 79 3.90 4.43 15.08
C MET A 79 2.46 4.33 14.54
N ILE A 80 1.85 5.46 14.15
CA ILE A 80 0.54 5.47 13.51
C ILE A 80 0.59 4.74 12.16
N LEU A 81 1.60 5.03 11.32
CA LEU A 81 1.77 4.37 10.03
C LEU A 81 1.96 2.85 10.18
N GLN A 82 2.80 2.43 11.13
CA GLN A 82 3.00 1.01 11.45
C GLN A 82 1.71 0.35 11.93
N ALA A 83 0.93 1.00 12.80
CA ALA A 83 -0.34 0.48 13.27
C ALA A 83 -1.36 0.30 12.13
N ILE A 84 -1.45 1.26 11.20
CA ILE A 84 -2.29 1.16 10.01
C ILE A 84 -1.83 0.00 9.10
N ALA A 85 -0.52 -0.11 8.84
CA ALA A 85 0.06 -1.17 8.03
C ALA A 85 -0.21 -2.57 8.59
N ASN A 86 -0.04 -2.74 9.91
CA ASN A 86 -0.34 -4.00 10.61
C ASN A 86 -1.83 -4.33 10.54
N ALA A 87 -2.70 -3.33 10.78
CA ALA A 87 -4.14 -3.53 10.69
C ALA A 87 -4.60 -3.94 9.29
N ILE A 88 -4.05 -3.32 8.23
CA ILE A 88 -4.36 -3.71 6.84
C ILE A 88 -3.89 -5.14 6.56
N THR A 89 -2.70 -5.52 7.01
CA THR A 89 -2.17 -6.88 6.82
C THR A 89 -3.06 -7.93 7.49
N VAL A 90 -3.61 -7.63 8.66
CA VAL A 90 -4.49 -8.55 9.41
C VAL A 90 -5.91 -8.58 8.84
N ASN A 91 -6.51 -7.42 8.63
CA ASN A 91 -7.93 -7.30 8.32
C ASN A 91 -8.24 -7.33 6.81
N SER A 92 -7.24 -7.06 5.97
CA SER A 92 -7.38 -7.00 4.51
C SER A 92 -6.16 -7.62 3.82
N PRO A 93 -5.91 -8.94 4.03
CA PRO A 93 -4.75 -9.63 3.44
C PRO A 93 -4.80 -9.68 1.91
N GLU A 94 -5.96 -9.41 1.29
CA GLU A 94 -6.10 -9.27 -0.15
C GLU A 94 -5.51 -7.95 -0.69
N CYS A 95 -5.30 -6.95 0.18
CA CYS A 95 -4.69 -5.70 -0.22
C CYS A 95 -3.18 -5.86 -0.38
N HIS A 96 -2.65 -5.39 -1.51
CA HIS A 96 -1.22 -5.32 -1.72
C HIS A 96 -0.63 -4.11 -0.98
N LEU A 97 -0.05 -4.35 0.19
CA LEU A 97 0.52 -3.31 1.05
C LEU A 97 1.93 -2.93 0.58
N MET A 98 2.15 -1.64 0.36
CA MET A 98 3.47 -1.07 0.06
C MET A 98 3.77 0.05 1.06
N VAL A 99 4.95 -0.01 1.70
CA VAL A 99 5.46 1.07 2.54
C VAL A 99 6.63 1.72 1.82
N VAL A 100 6.49 3.00 1.48
CA VAL A 100 7.52 3.77 0.80
C VAL A 100 8.08 4.80 1.77
N LEU A 101 9.35 4.65 2.11
CA LEU A 101 10.07 5.55 3.00
C LEU A 101 10.98 6.44 2.14
N VAL A 102 10.84 7.76 2.31
CA VAL A 102 11.61 8.76 1.55
C VAL A 102 12.29 9.69 2.53
N ASP A 103 13.61 9.81 2.42
CA ASP A 103 14.44 10.66 3.29
C ASP A 103 14.31 10.35 4.79
N GLU A 104 13.91 9.12 5.12
CA GLU A 104 13.78 8.65 6.50
C GLU A 104 15.10 8.09 7.03
N ARG A 105 15.24 8.07 8.36
CA ARG A 105 16.46 7.59 9.01
C ARG A 105 16.61 6.08 8.88
N PRO A 106 17.82 5.53 8.69
CA PRO A 106 18.04 4.11 8.52
C PRO A 106 17.47 3.24 9.64
N GLU A 107 17.51 3.71 10.88
CA GLU A 107 16.97 3.01 12.05
C GLU A 107 15.43 2.89 12.05
N GLU A 108 14.73 3.69 11.25
CA GLU A 108 13.27 3.60 11.08
C GLU A 108 12.87 2.66 9.92
N VAL A 109 13.85 2.14 9.17
CA VAL A 109 13.66 1.22 8.04
C VAL A 109 13.81 -0.25 8.45
N THR A 110 14.54 -0.52 9.55
CA THR A 110 14.80 -1.87 10.07
C THR A 110 13.64 -2.41 10.90
#